data_AF-A0AA88KIW5-F1
#
_entry.id   AF-A0AA88KIW5-F1
#
_cell.length_a   1.000
_cell.length_b   1.000
_cell.length_c   1.000
_cell.angle_alpha   90.00
_cell.angle_beta   90.00
_cell.angle_gamma   90.00
#
_symmetry.space_group_name_H-M   'P 1'
#
loop_
_entity.id
_entity.type
_entity.pdbx_description
1 polymer ?
#
loop_
_entity_poly.entity_id
_entity_poly.type
_entity_poly.pdbx_seq_one_letter_code
_entity_poly.pdbx_strand_id
1 'polypeptide(L)'
;MENMNHHHDLENNMMEKEIDDRDQADLENQQLNSLASMDEEQSNLEFYESSFSIFTPLKGDEPNSNHRNTSSSSFTQSSTRTIQSFISSLFSHSITWLIMVSILTILLWQLPSDVGNYIIYPFTIFGTFWHELGHATTALVCGNTIEFIKIESNGSGLTVYQDMSQSMFCNALISVNGPLGPTFFGCLIICLSVAFVKHELFSRVLISTIATIVLLVTILFIRKSIFGMIFLPIVSLVLYGIAIKAPKPFVTFSLQFIGVQMAISMYENLMYLFSKMNGKSDTGSVEVLFRGVIPYWLVAIFIIVINIACISLSLWFVIRHSLSNAVAKKPEANERSGTIQQ
;
A
#
# COMPACT_ATOMS: atom_id res chain seq x y z
N MET A 1 -66.75 -30.79 36.75
CA MET A 1 -66.37 -31.33 35.42
C MET A 1 -65.64 -30.25 34.66
N GLU A 2 -64.47 -29.84 35.15
CA GLU A 2 -63.71 -28.72 34.56
C GLU A 2 -62.24 -28.82 34.98
N ASN A 3 -61.71 -30.05 34.99
CA ASN A 3 -60.33 -30.35 35.36
C ASN A 3 -59.66 -31.28 34.35
N MET A 4 -60.06 -31.20 33.07
CA MET A 4 -59.53 -32.09 32.02
C MET A 4 -59.39 -31.42 30.64
N ASN A 5 -59.66 -30.12 30.50
CA ASN A 5 -59.52 -29.42 29.21
C ASN A 5 -58.27 -28.55 29.12
N HIS A 6 -57.72 -28.06 30.25
CA HIS A 6 -56.58 -27.13 30.16
C HIS A 6 -55.21 -27.82 30.02
N HIS A 7 -55.10 -29.10 30.38
CA HIS A 7 -53.86 -29.87 30.20
C HIS A 7 -53.73 -30.43 28.77
N HIS A 8 -54.85 -30.66 28.09
CA HIS A 8 -54.89 -31.22 26.74
C HIS A 8 -54.48 -30.19 25.66
N ASP A 9 -54.75 -28.90 25.92
CA ASP A 9 -54.36 -27.79 25.04
C ASP A 9 -52.86 -27.48 25.09
N LEU A 10 -52.16 -27.81 26.19
CA LEU A 10 -50.72 -27.65 26.33
C LEU A 10 -49.95 -28.79 25.62
N GLU A 11 -50.49 -30.00 25.64
CA GLU A 11 -49.87 -31.17 24.98
C GLU A 11 -50.00 -31.08 23.45
N ASN A 12 -51.14 -30.60 22.94
CA ASN A 12 -51.35 -30.38 21.51
C ASN A 12 -50.44 -29.27 20.95
N ASN A 13 -50.26 -28.16 21.69
CA ASN A 13 -49.36 -27.07 21.28
C ASN A 13 -47.87 -27.48 21.34
N MET A 14 -47.48 -28.41 22.22
CA MET A 14 -46.12 -28.94 22.25
C MET A 14 -45.87 -29.93 21.10
N MET A 15 -46.84 -30.80 20.78
CA MET A 15 -46.71 -31.71 19.63
C MET A 15 -46.67 -30.96 18.29
N GLU A 16 -47.44 -29.88 18.13
CA GLU A 16 -47.43 -29.10 16.89
C GLU A 16 -46.09 -28.36 16.69
N LYS A 17 -45.45 -27.93 17.78
CA LYS A 17 -44.10 -27.34 17.75
C LYS A 17 -43.00 -28.37 17.50
N GLU A 18 -43.13 -29.58 18.02
CA GLU A 18 -42.16 -30.67 17.83
C GLU A 18 -42.21 -31.28 16.42
N ILE A 19 -43.34 -31.15 15.71
CA ILE A 19 -43.49 -31.53 14.30
C ILE A 19 -42.80 -30.50 13.39
N ASP A 20 -42.92 -29.20 13.68
CA ASP A 20 -42.26 -28.11 12.94
C ASP A 20 -40.72 -28.20 13.06
N ASP A 21 -40.21 -28.54 14.25
CA ASP A 21 -38.77 -28.75 14.48
C ASP A 21 -38.23 -30.00 13.76
N ARG A 22 -39.05 -31.03 13.49
CA ARG A 22 -38.65 -32.25 12.74
C ARG A 22 -38.59 -32.00 11.24
N ASP A 23 -39.57 -31.31 10.68
CA ASP A 23 -39.58 -30.98 9.25
C ASP A 23 -38.43 -30.02 8.89
N GLN A 24 -38.04 -29.13 9.81
CA GLN A 24 -36.91 -28.23 9.61
C GLN A 24 -35.55 -28.95 9.71
N ALA A 25 -35.43 -29.96 10.56
CA ALA A 25 -34.23 -30.82 10.64
C ALA A 25 -34.08 -31.74 9.41
N ASP A 26 -35.18 -32.17 8.79
CA ASP A 26 -35.16 -32.97 7.56
C ASP A 26 -34.73 -32.12 6.33
N LEU A 27 -35.04 -30.82 6.31
CA LEU A 27 -34.53 -29.88 5.31
C LEU A 27 -33.03 -29.62 5.44
N GLU A 28 -32.50 -29.49 6.66
CA GLU A 28 -31.04 -29.34 6.89
C GLU A 28 -30.28 -30.61 6.49
N ASN A 29 -30.82 -31.81 6.78
CA ASN A 29 -30.21 -33.07 6.36
C ASN A 29 -30.22 -33.28 4.84
N GLN A 30 -31.24 -32.79 4.12
CA GLN A 30 -31.25 -32.80 2.65
C GLN A 30 -30.21 -31.85 2.04
N GLN A 31 -29.97 -30.68 2.66
CA GLN A 31 -28.91 -29.77 2.22
C GLN A 31 -27.50 -30.32 2.54
N LEU A 32 -27.32 -30.95 3.70
CA LEU A 32 -26.07 -31.65 4.07
C LEU A 32 -25.75 -32.83 3.12
N ASN A 33 -26.75 -33.59 2.68
CA ASN A 33 -26.56 -34.66 1.68
C ASN A 33 -26.23 -34.11 0.28
N SER A 34 -26.67 -32.89 -0.07
CA SER A 34 -26.28 -32.24 -1.33
C SER A 34 -24.83 -31.75 -1.31
N LEU A 35 -24.34 -31.26 -0.16
CA LEU A 35 -22.95 -30.83 0.01
C LEU A 35 -21.98 -32.03 0.14
N ALA A 36 -22.42 -33.13 0.75
CA ALA A 36 -21.64 -34.37 0.80
C ALA A 36 -21.44 -35.03 -0.58
N SER A 37 -22.28 -34.72 -1.58
CA SER A 37 -22.11 -35.17 -2.97
C SER A 37 -21.17 -34.30 -3.82
N MET A 38 -20.71 -33.15 -3.29
CA MET A 38 -19.64 -32.35 -3.91
C MET A 38 -18.24 -32.75 -3.41
N ASP A 39 -18.15 -33.49 -2.30
CA ASP A 39 -16.90 -34.06 -1.75
C ASP A 39 -16.53 -35.43 -2.38
N GLU A 40 -17.38 -36.01 -3.23
CA GLU A 40 -17.07 -37.25 -3.98
C GLU A 40 -16.32 -36.99 -5.31
N GLU A 41 -16.26 -35.73 -5.78
CA GLU A 41 -15.50 -35.29 -6.95
C GLU A 41 -14.05 -34.87 -6.59
N GLN A 42 -13.54 -35.37 -5.46
CA GLN A 42 -12.18 -35.15 -4.97
C GLN A 42 -11.35 -36.44 -4.86
N SER A 43 -11.73 -37.49 -5.60
CA SER A 43 -11.13 -38.83 -5.51
C SER A 43 -10.46 -39.37 -6.79
N ASN A 44 -10.27 -38.56 -7.85
CA ASN A 44 -9.75 -39.06 -9.14
C ASN A 44 -8.67 -38.20 -9.85
N LEU A 45 -7.80 -37.48 -9.12
CA LEU A 45 -6.72 -36.70 -9.75
C LEU A 45 -5.31 -36.85 -9.13
N GLU A 46 -5.06 -37.94 -8.41
CA GLU A 46 -3.69 -38.45 -8.13
C GLU A 46 -3.42 -39.72 -8.95
N PHE A 47 -3.44 -39.62 -10.29
CA PHE A 47 -2.90 -40.67 -11.16
C PHE A 47 -2.66 -40.13 -12.58
N TYR A 48 -1.65 -39.27 -12.77
CA TYR A 48 -1.10 -39.00 -14.12
C TYR A 48 0.38 -38.57 -14.06
N GLU A 49 1.19 -39.35 -13.35
CA GLU A 49 2.58 -39.60 -13.73
C GLU A 49 2.55 -40.75 -14.77
N SER A 50 3.40 -40.65 -15.81
CA SER A 50 3.70 -41.69 -16.80
C SER A 50 2.71 -41.95 -17.96
N SER A 51 2.89 -41.18 -19.04
CA SER A 51 2.67 -41.57 -20.45
C SER A 51 3.28 -40.43 -21.28
N PHE A 52 4.47 -40.53 -21.87
CA PHE A 52 4.76 -41.39 -23.00
C PHE A 52 6.30 -41.50 -23.17
N SER A 53 6.87 -42.61 -22.72
CA SER A 53 8.10 -43.15 -23.31
C SER A 53 7.66 -44.29 -24.24
N ILE A 54 8.06 -44.21 -25.51
CA ILE A 54 8.37 -45.31 -26.45
C ILE A 54 8.56 -44.68 -27.84
N PHE A 55 9.82 -44.56 -28.28
CA PHE A 55 10.28 -45.20 -29.53
C PHE A 55 11.82 -45.10 -29.63
N THR A 56 12.50 -46.19 -29.28
CA THR A 56 13.70 -46.67 -30.01
C THR A 56 13.20 -47.79 -30.92
N PRO A 57 13.77 -48.06 -32.13
CA PRO A 57 15.20 -48.25 -32.42
C PRO A 57 15.61 -47.58 -33.77
N LEU A 58 16.83 -47.55 -34.32
CA LEU A 58 17.89 -48.54 -34.53
C LEU A 58 19.23 -47.83 -34.86
N LYS A 59 20.30 -48.57 -34.64
CA LYS A 59 21.70 -48.35 -35.03
C LYS A 59 21.89 -48.39 -36.56
N GLY A 60 22.73 -47.52 -37.11
CA GLY A 60 23.22 -47.63 -38.50
C GLY A 60 23.83 -46.35 -39.06
N ASP A 61 25.17 -46.29 -39.00
CA ASP A 61 26.12 -45.71 -39.96
C ASP A 61 26.25 -44.18 -40.16
N GLU A 62 27.46 -43.69 -39.87
CA GLU A 62 28.09 -42.48 -40.42
C GLU A 62 28.08 -42.49 -41.97
N PRO A 63 27.99 -41.32 -42.66
CA PRO A 63 29.15 -40.42 -42.76
C PRO A 63 28.86 -38.91 -42.85
N ASN A 64 29.79 -38.16 -42.25
CA ASN A 64 30.44 -36.94 -42.75
C ASN A 64 29.76 -36.13 -43.89
N SER A 65 29.26 -34.92 -43.58
CA SER A 65 29.37 -33.78 -44.50
C SER A 65 29.12 -32.44 -43.80
N ASN A 66 30.10 -31.55 -43.94
CA ASN A 66 30.05 -30.11 -43.67
C ASN A 66 28.78 -29.43 -44.21
N HIS A 67 28.12 -28.58 -43.43
CA HIS A 67 27.64 -27.27 -43.91
C HIS A 67 27.29 -26.29 -42.79
N ARG A 68 27.51 -25.02 -43.11
CA ARG A 68 27.48 -23.82 -42.27
C ARG A 68 26.09 -23.38 -41.81
N ASN A 69 26.10 -22.78 -40.63
CA ASN A 69 25.43 -21.54 -40.21
C ASN A 69 23.90 -21.42 -40.10
N THR A 70 23.56 -20.94 -38.89
CA THR A 70 22.73 -19.76 -38.55
C THR A 70 21.28 -19.95 -38.09
N SER A 71 21.07 -19.36 -36.91
CA SER A 71 19.86 -18.65 -36.44
C SER A 71 18.64 -19.47 -36.06
N SER A 72 18.63 -20.01 -34.84
CA SER A 72 17.39 -20.24 -34.08
C SER A 72 17.66 -20.48 -32.59
N SER A 73 18.17 -19.48 -31.85
CA SER A 73 18.25 -19.59 -30.37
C SER A 73 18.25 -18.25 -29.61
N SER A 74 18.01 -17.12 -30.27
CA SER A 74 18.05 -15.80 -29.62
C SER A 74 16.73 -15.35 -28.97
N PHE A 75 15.59 -15.97 -29.31
CA PHE A 75 14.28 -15.50 -28.84
C PHE A 75 13.91 -16.00 -27.43
N THR A 76 14.27 -17.22 -27.05
CA THR A 76 13.96 -17.79 -25.72
C THR A 76 14.93 -17.33 -24.62
N GLN A 77 16.15 -16.91 -24.98
CA GLN A 77 17.18 -16.49 -24.04
C GLN A 77 17.01 -15.01 -23.58
N SER A 78 16.29 -14.19 -24.34
CA SER A 78 16.04 -12.78 -24.01
C SER A 78 15.01 -12.63 -22.88
N SER A 79 13.88 -13.32 -22.95
CA SER A 79 12.82 -13.24 -21.92
C SER A 79 13.25 -13.82 -20.58
N THR A 80 14.01 -14.92 -20.57
CA THR A 80 14.53 -15.52 -19.33
C THR A 80 15.54 -14.61 -18.62
N ARG A 81 16.40 -13.90 -19.37
CA ARG A 81 17.31 -12.90 -18.79
C ARG A 81 16.58 -11.69 -18.22
N THR A 82 15.53 -11.22 -18.87
CA THR A 82 14.73 -10.09 -18.36
C THR A 82 14.01 -10.45 -17.06
N ILE A 83 13.34 -11.61 -17.01
CA ILE A 83 12.65 -12.08 -15.80
C ILE A 83 13.64 -12.32 -14.67
N GLN A 84 14.77 -12.97 -14.94
CA GLN A 84 15.77 -13.24 -13.90
C GLN A 84 16.42 -11.95 -13.38
N SER A 85 16.64 -10.95 -14.26
CA SER A 85 17.11 -9.64 -13.83
C SER A 85 16.09 -8.93 -12.93
N PHE A 86 14.80 -8.96 -13.30
CA PHE A 86 13.72 -8.39 -12.51
C PHE A 86 13.62 -9.04 -11.13
N ILE A 87 13.59 -10.38 -11.08
CA ILE A 87 13.60 -11.16 -9.83
C ILE A 87 14.83 -10.80 -8.98
N SER A 88 16.02 -10.75 -9.57
CA SER A 88 17.23 -10.36 -8.83
C SER A 88 17.18 -8.93 -8.29
N SER A 89 16.48 -8.01 -8.97
CA SER A 89 16.27 -6.65 -8.48
C SER A 89 15.31 -6.61 -7.30
N LEU A 90 14.28 -7.46 -7.27
CA LEU A 90 13.39 -7.58 -6.12
C LEU A 90 14.15 -8.02 -4.86
N PHE A 91 15.23 -8.80 -5.02
CA PHE A 91 16.12 -9.21 -3.94
C PHE A 91 17.27 -8.22 -3.62
N SER A 92 17.27 -7.03 -4.24
CA SER A 92 18.18 -5.95 -3.83
C SER A 92 17.93 -5.59 -2.36
N HIS A 93 18.99 -5.43 -1.57
CA HIS A 93 18.89 -5.15 -0.12
C HIS A 93 17.96 -3.97 0.19
N SER A 94 17.94 -2.93 -0.67
CA SER A 94 17.07 -1.77 -0.48
C SER A 94 15.59 -2.07 -0.75
N ILE A 95 15.27 -2.89 -1.75
CA ILE A 95 13.88 -3.21 -2.12
C ILE A 95 13.30 -4.23 -1.13
N THR A 96 14.06 -5.28 -0.80
CA THR A 96 13.67 -6.27 0.21
C THR A 96 13.34 -5.57 1.53
N TRP A 97 14.17 -4.61 1.93
CA TRP A 97 13.95 -3.86 3.15
C TRP A 97 12.68 -2.98 3.10
N LEU A 98 12.43 -2.26 2.01
CA LEU A 98 11.20 -1.49 1.84
C LEU A 98 9.95 -2.36 2.00
N ILE A 99 9.95 -3.54 1.35
CA ILE A 99 8.87 -4.52 1.44
C ILE A 99 8.71 -5.00 2.89
N MET A 100 9.82 -5.34 3.56
CA MET A 100 9.80 -5.79 4.96
C MET A 100 9.23 -4.71 5.91
N VAL A 101 9.61 -3.44 5.73
CA VAL A 101 9.05 -2.33 6.52
C VAL A 101 7.55 -2.18 6.27
N SER A 102 7.11 -2.25 5.02
CA SER A 102 5.67 -2.17 4.70
C SER A 102 4.89 -3.30 5.37
N ILE A 103 5.36 -4.54 5.24
CA ILE A 103 4.73 -5.71 5.87
C ILE A 103 4.74 -5.57 7.39
N LEU A 104 5.87 -5.18 7.98
CA LEU A 104 5.99 -4.99 9.42
C LEU A 104 5.01 -3.93 9.93
N THR A 105 4.86 -2.79 9.23
CA THR A 105 3.87 -1.78 9.62
C THR A 105 2.45 -2.32 9.56
N ILE A 106 2.09 -3.05 8.51
CA ILE A 106 0.75 -3.67 8.39
C ILE A 106 0.52 -4.66 9.53
N LEU A 107 1.51 -5.47 9.87
CA LEU A 107 1.42 -6.41 11.01
C LEU A 107 1.32 -5.68 12.35
N LEU A 108 2.04 -4.57 12.53
CA LEU A 108 1.96 -3.75 13.74
C LEU A 108 0.56 -3.15 13.92
N TRP A 109 -0.16 -2.81 12.83
CA TRP A 109 -1.57 -2.42 12.91
C TRP A 109 -2.50 -3.53 13.39
N GLN A 110 -2.13 -4.80 13.20
CA GLN A 110 -2.93 -5.94 13.66
C GLN A 110 -2.67 -6.33 15.12
N LEU A 111 -1.62 -5.78 15.74
CA LEU A 111 -1.34 -6.04 17.15
C LEU A 111 -2.41 -5.42 18.06
N PRO A 112 -2.61 -5.95 19.27
CA PRO A 112 -3.53 -5.37 20.25
C PRO A 112 -3.29 -3.87 20.43
N SER A 113 -4.38 -3.12 20.53
CA SER A 113 -4.46 -1.66 20.46
C SER A 113 -3.50 -0.91 21.37
N ASP A 114 -3.03 -1.54 22.44
CA ASP A 114 -2.27 -0.87 23.49
C ASP A 114 -0.78 -0.75 23.14
N VAL A 115 -0.22 -1.71 22.39
CA VAL A 115 1.21 -1.72 22.04
C VAL A 115 1.44 -1.31 20.59
N GLY A 116 0.64 -1.84 19.65
CA GLY A 116 0.79 -1.55 18.24
C GLY A 116 0.58 -0.06 17.94
N ASN A 117 -0.51 0.50 18.47
CA ASN A 117 -0.83 1.92 18.25
C ASN A 117 0.25 2.83 18.84
N TYR A 118 0.83 2.51 20.00
CA TYR A 118 1.84 3.39 20.61
C TYR A 118 3.11 3.51 19.76
N ILE A 119 3.55 2.41 19.14
CA ILE A 119 4.74 2.40 18.27
C ILE A 119 4.48 3.16 16.97
N ILE A 120 3.28 3.01 16.41
CA ILE A 120 2.92 3.59 15.12
C ILE A 120 2.47 5.05 15.24
N TYR A 121 2.00 5.45 16.42
CA TYR A 121 1.41 6.76 16.69
C TYR A 121 2.20 7.96 16.16
N PRO A 122 3.54 8.05 16.30
CA PRO A 122 4.30 9.14 15.69
C PRO A 122 4.16 9.21 14.17
N PHE A 123 4.03 8.06 13.50
CA PHE A 123 3.84 7.95 12.06
C PHE A 123 2.40 8.22 11.66
N THR A 124 1.42 7.84 12.48
CA THR A 124 0.01 8.24 12.31
C THR A 124 -0.10 9.77 12.30
N ILE A 125 0.43 10.45 13.33
CA ILE A 125 0.43 11.92 13.41
C ILE A 125 1.18 12.56 12.24
N PHE A 126 2.30 11.96 11.83
CA PHE A 126 3.03 12.44 10.66
C PHE A 126 2.22 12.29 9.38
N GLY A 127 1.52 11.16 9.19
CA GLY A 127 0.59 10.94 8.08
C GLY A 127 -0.53 11.98 8.08
N THR A 128 -1.15 12.25 9.23
CA THR A 128 -2.17 13.30 9.38
C THR A 128 -1.62 14.68 9.02
N PHE A 129 -0.41 15.03 9.45
CA PHE A 129 0.21 16.29 9.07
C PHE A 129 0.32 16.45 7.54
N TRP A 130 0.74 15.41 6.82
CA TRP A 130 0.84 15.47 5.36
C TRP A 130 -0.53 15.42 4.67
N HIS A 131 -1.53 14.82 5.31
CA HIS A 131 -2.92 14.86 4.86
C HIS A 131 -3.45 16.31 4.90
N GLU A 132 -3.32 16.97 6.04
CA GLU A 132 -3.71 18.36 6.20
C GLU A 132 -2.92 19.30 5.28
N LEU A 133 -1.63 19.02 5.08
CA LEU A 133 -0.82 19.77 4.13
C LEU A 133 -1.30 19.56 2.68
N GLY A 134 -1.86 18.40 2.34
CA GLY A 134 -2.49 18.14 1.04
C GLY A 134 -3.69 19.06 0.78
N HIS A 135 -4.56 19.24 1.78
CA HIS A 135 -5.63 20.23 1.71
C HIS A 135 -5.08 21.65 1.57
N ALA A 136 -4.14 22.03 2.43
CA ALA A 136 -3.59 23.39 2.48
C ALA A 136 -2.86 23.77 1.18
N THR A 137 -2.05 22.88 0.63
CA THR A 137 -1.32 23.11 -0.63
C THR A 137 -2.28 23.29 -1.80
N THR A 138 -3.31 22.45 -1.90
CA THR A 138 -4.31 22.57 -2.96
C THR A 138 -5.13 23.84 -2.80
N ALA A 139 -5.51 24.20 -1.57
CA ALA A 139 -6.25 25.43 -1.31
C ALA A 139 -5.44 26.67 -1.74
N LEU A 140 -4.15 26.73 -1.42
CA LEU A 140 -3.26 27.80 -1.88
C LEU A 140 -3.16 27.88 -3.41
N VAL A 141 -3.04 26.73 -4.09
CA VAL A 141 -3.00 26.67 -5.56
C VAL A 141 -4.32 27.15 -6.18
N CYS A 142 -5.45 26.87 -5.54
CA CYS A 142 -6.77 27.36 -5.94
C CYS A 142 -6.99 28.86 -5.64
N GLY A 143 -6.01 29.55 -5.04
CA GLY A 143 -6.11 30.97 -4.69
C GLY A 143 -6.81 31.25 -3.37
N ASN A 144 -7.04 30.22 -2.55
CA ASN A 144 -7.61 30.37 -1.21
C ASN A 144 -6.50 30.72 -0.19
N THR A 145 -6.91 31.26 0.96
CA THR A 145 -5.98 31.60 2.04
C THR A 145 -6.15 30.64 3.22
N ILE A 146 -5.05 30.16 3.78
CA ILE A 146 -5.08 29.25 4.93
C ILE A 146 -5.23 30.06 6.21
N GLU A 147 -6.24 29.74 7.02
CA GLU A 147 -6.40 30.35 8.34
C GLU A 147 -5.52 29.64 9.37
N PHE A 148 -5.69 28.33 9.50
CA PHE A 148 -4.88 27.50 10.39
C PHE A 148 -5.03 26.01 10.06
N ILE A 149 -4.06 25.24 10.52
CA ILE A 149 -4.10 23.78 10.56
C ILE A 149 -4.12 23.35 12.03
N LYS A 150 -4.96 22.38 12.36
CA LYS A 150 -5.05 21.78 13.69
C LYS A 150 -4.66 20.30 13.59
N ILE A 151 -3.80 19.84 14.49
CA ILE A 151 -3.40 18.43 14.60
C ILE A 151 -3.64 17.99 16.04
N GLU A 152 -4.51 17.02 16.23
CA GLU A 152 -4.98 16.58 17.54
C GLU A 152 -4.24 15.33 18.03
N SER A 153 -4.22 15.14 19.35
CA SER A 153 -3.57 13.97 19.96
C SER A 153 -4.30 12.65 19.68
N ASN A 154 -5.53 12.68 19.18
CA ASN A 154 -6.27 11.48 18.77
C ASN A 154 -5.95 11.02 17.34
N GLY A 155 -4.97 11.62 16.66
CA GLY A 155 -4.66 11.30 15.26
C GLY A 155 -5.43 12.12 14.22
N SER A 156 -6.47 12.85 14.62
CA SER A 156 -7.26 13.67 13.68
C SER A 156 -6.59 14.99 13.35
N GLY A 157 -6.90 15.52 12.17
CA GLY A 157 -6.47 16.81 11.70
C GLY A 157 -7.65 17.65 11.23
N LEU A 158 -7.42 18.96 11.10
CA LEU A 158 -8.37 19.86 10.45
C LEU A 158 -7.63 21.05 9.84
N THR A 159 -7.78 21.23 8.54
CA THR A 159 -7.34 22.41 7.80
C THR A 159 -8.49 23.36 7.58
N VAL A 160 -8.35 24.60 8.05
CA VAL A 160 -9.33 25.66 7.83
C VAL A 160 -8.74 26.71 6.89
N TYR A 161 -9.50 27.03 5.85
CA TYR A 161 -9.14 27.99 4.82
C TYR A 161 -10.34 28.86 4.48
N GLN A 162 -10.06 30.07 4.00
CA GLN A 162 -11.07 30.98 3.48
C GLN A 162 -11.23 30.72 1.96
N ASP A 163 -12.43 30.34 1.53
CA ASP A 163 -12.72 30.09 0.12
C ASP A 163 -12.92 31.41 -0.64
N MET A 164 -11.81 31.94 -1.15
CA MET A 164 -11.77 33.14 -2.00
C MET A 164 -12.16 32.81 -3.44
N SER A 165 -11.89 31.59 -3.88
CA SER A 165 -12.17 31.12 -5.24
C SER A 165 -13.67 30.95 -5.51
N GLN A 166 -14.44 30.59 -4.47
CA GLN A 166 -15.86 30.16 -4.55
C GLN A 166 -16.09 29.07 -5.60
N SER A 167 -15.05 28.33 -5.96
CA SER A 167 -15.07 27.36 -7.04
C SER A 167 -15.39 25.98 -6.47
N MET A 168 -16.53 25.44 -6.89
CA MET A 168 -16.94 24.08 -6.58
C MET A 168 -15.86 23.07 -6.99
N PHE A 169 -15.26 23.23 -8.16
CA PHE A 169 -14.21 22.32 -8.61
C PHE A 169 -12.96 22.43 -7.73
N CYS A 170 -12.58 23.64 -7.31
CA CYS A 170 -11.45 23.83 -6.41
C CYS A 170 -11.69 23.17 -5.05
N ASN A 171 -12.87 23.37 -4.45
CA ASN A 171 -13.21 22.73 -3.18
C ASN A 171 -13.23 21.20 -3.28
N ALA A 172 -13.70 20.64 -4.41
CA ALA A 172 -13.63 19.20 -4.66
C ALA A 172 -12.19 18.69 -4.71
N LEU A 173 -11.30 19.41 -5.42
CA LEU A 173 -9.87 19.07 -5.48
C LEU A 173 -9.21 19.18 -4.11
N ILE A 174 -9.55 20.20 -3.32
CA ILE A 174 -9.03 20.36 -1.96
C ILE A 174 -9.40 19.13 -1.12
N SER A 175 -10.67 18.73 -1.11
CA SER A 175 -11.12 17.53 -0.38
C SER A 175 -10.40 16.26 -0.84
N VAL A 176 -10.28 16.03 -2.15
CA VAL A 176 -9.62 14.82 -2.69
C VAL A 176 -8.12 14.77 -2.37
N ASN A 177 -7.43 15.92 -2.34
CA ASN A 177 -5.99 15.98 -2.15
C ASN A 177 -5.52 15.75 -0.71
N GLY A 178 -6.40 15.86 0.30
CA GLY A 178 -6.03 15.51 1.68
C GLY A 178 -5.56 14.06 1.78
N PRO A 179 -6.43 13.08 1.45
CA PRO A 179 -6.06 11.67 1.42
C PRO A 179 -4.92 11.29 0.46
N LEU A 180 -4.75 12.02 -0.65
CA LEU A 180 -3.69 11.77 -1.63
C LEU A 180 -2.32 12.34 -1.22
N GLY A 181 -2.32 13.38 -0.38
CA GLY A 181 -1.12 14.12 0.02
C GLY A 181 -0.01 13.21 0.58
N PRO A 182 -0.26 12.43 1.65
CA PRO A 182 0.74 11.56 2.25
C PRO A 182 1.35 10.60 1.23
N THR A 183 0.51 9.95 0.42
CA THR A 183 0.99 8.97 -0.55
C THR A 183 1.82 9.60 -1.66
N PHE A 184 1.39 10.75 -2.18
CA PHE A 184 2.15 11.48 -3.20
C PHE A 184 3.54 11.90 -2.67
N PHE A 185 3.60 12.57 -1.51
CA PHE A 185 4.86 13.01 -0.94
C PHE A 185 5.74 11.83 -0.48
N GLY A 186 5.16 10.76 0.05
CA GLY A 186 5.87 9.55 0.45
C GLY A 186 6.55 8.87 -0.74
N CYS A 187 5.80 8.68 -1.83
CA CYS A 187 6.33 8.13 -3.09
C CYS A 187 7.42 9.01 -3.69
N LEU A 188 7.25 10.34 -3.64
CA LEU A 188 8.27 11.29 -4.10
C LEU A 188 9.57 11.16 -3.29
N ILE A 189 9.48 11.07 -1.97
CA ILE A 189 10.64 10.91 -1.08
C ILE A 189 11.37 9.60 -1.38
N ILE A 190 10.64 8.49 -1.59
CA ILE A 190 11.23 7.19 -1.96
C ILE A 190 12.00 7.32 -3.28
N CYS A 191 11.36 7.88 -4.31
CA CYS A 191 11.97 8.04 -5.64
C CYS A 191 13.25 8.91 -5.56
N LEU A 192 13.19 10.04 -4.86
CA LEU A 192 14.34 10.93 -4.68
C LEU A 192 15.46 10.27 -3.87
N SER A 193 15.11 9.53 -2.82
CA SER A 193 16.08 8.79 -2.00
C SER A 193 16.88 7.79 -2.83
N VAL A 194 16.21 7.04 -3.72
CA VAL A 194 16.85 6.04 -4.58
C VAL A 194 17.62 6.69 -5.73
N ALA A 195 17.05 7.70 -6.39
CA ALA A 195 17.68 8.36 -7.53
C ALA A 195 19.03 9.00 -7.17
N PHE A 196 19.16 9.52 -5.95
CA PHE A 196 20.33 10.26 -5.50
C PHE A 196 21.15 9.55 -4.42
N VAL A 197 20.94 8.25 -4.22
CA VAL A 197 21.60 7.43 -3.17
C VAL A 197 23.14 7.52 -3.19
N LYS A 198 23.73 7.81 -4.35
CA LYS A 198 25.19 7.95 -4.51
C LYS A 198 25.72 9.21 -3.80
N HIS A 199 24.94 10.28 -3.75
CA HIS A 199 25.34 11.57 -3.19
C HIS A 199 24.88 11.71 -1.74
N GLU A 200 25.79 11.51 -0.79
CA GLU A 200 25.49 11.62 0.64
C GLU A 200 24.89 12.98 1.02
N LEU A 201 25.45 14.06 0.45
CA LEU A 201 24.97 15.41 0.70
C LEU A 201 23.49 15.56 0.30
N PHE A 202 23.07 14.92 -0.79
CA PHE A 202 21.69 15.02 -1.26
C PHE A 202 20.71 14.36 -0.29
N SER A 203 21.01 13.17 0.23
CA SER A 203 20.16 12.51 1.23
C SER A 203 20.02 13.36 2.50
N ARG A 204 21.11 14.00 2.94
CA ARG A 204 21.09 14.91 4.09
C ARG A 204 20.28 16.18 3.82
N VAL A 205 20.43 16.77 2.63
CA VAL A 205 19.61 17.92 2.22
C VAL A 205 18.14 17.53 2.14
N LEU A 206 17.79 16.38 1.56
CA LEU A 206 16.40 15.93 1.43
C LEU A 206 15.72 15.77 2.78
N ILE A 207 16.33 15.05 3.73
CA ILE A 207 15.75 14.89 5.07
C ILE A 207 15.71 16.23 5.83
N SER A 208 16.70 17.09 5.64
CA SER A 208 16.71 18.45 6.19
C SER A 208 15.59 19.30 5.59
N THR A 209 15.28 19.17 4.30
CA THR A 209 14.17 19.88 3.65
C THR A 209 12.83 19.42 4.22
N ILE A 210 12.63 18.11 4.40
CA ILE A 210 11.44 17.57 5.06
C ILE A 210 11.30 18.17 6.47
N ALA A 211 12.39 18.16 7.25
CA ALA A 211 12.42 18.75 8.60
C ALA A 211 12.08 20.25 8.59
N THR A 212 12.60 21.00 7.62
CA THR A 212 12.30 22.42 7.44
C THR A 212 10.84 22.65 7.08
N ILE A 213 10.26 21.86 6.17
CA ILE A 213 8.84 21.98 5.79
C ILE A 213 7.96 21.75 7.02
N VAL A 214 8.20 20.66 7.76
CA VAL A 214 7.46 20.34 8.98
C VAL A 214 7.55 21.49 9.99
N LEU A 215 8.75 22.01 10.24
CA LEU A 215 8.95 23.12 11.18
C LEU A 215 8.27 24.41 10.72
N LEU A 216 8.46 24.78 9.45
CA LEU A 216 7.94 26.03 8.90
C LEU A 216 6.42 26.02 8.86
N VAL A 217 5.81 24.93 8.37
CA VAL A 217 4.35 24.78 8.39
C VAL A 217 3.82 24.81 9.82
N THR A 218 4.55 24.20 10.77
CA THR A 218 4.16 24.26 12.18
C THR A 218 4.18 25.68 12.73
N ILE A 219 5.27 26.42 12.49
CA ILE A 219 5.41 27.80 12.98
C ILE A 219 4.39 28.72 12.32
N LEU A 220 4.13 28.57 11.02
CA LEU A 220 3.27 29.48 10.27
C LEU A 220 1.78 29.15 10.42
N PHE A 221 1.38 27.89 10.29
CA PHE A 221 -0.02 27.49 10.11
C PHE A 221 -0.59 26.66 11.25
N ILE A 222 0.23 25.90 12.01
CA ILE A 222 -0.31 25.05 13.08
C ILE A 222 -0.75 25.91 14.28
N ARG A 223 -2.04 25.91 14.60
CA ARG A 223 -2.65 26.67 15.70
C ARG A 223 -3.77 25.85 16.34
N LYS A 224 -4.28 26.35 17.48
CA LYS A 224 -5.43 25.79 18.21
C LYS A 224 -5.27 24.32 18.68
N SER A 225 -4.06 23.77 18.62
CA SER A 225 -3.67 22.51 19.24
C SER A 225 -2.28 22.64 19.86
N ILE A 226 -2.21 22.55 21.19
CA ILE A 226 -0.93 22.56 21.92
C ILE A 226 -0.09 21.32 21.58
N PHE A 227 -0.76 20.18 21.34
CA PHE A 227 -0.12 18.94 20.98
C PHE A 227 0.65 19.09 19.66
N GLY A 228 -0.01 19.55 18.59
CA GLY A 228 0.63 19.75 17.29
C GLY A 228 1.78 20.77 17.34
N MET A 229 1.60 21.85 18.12
CA MET A 229 2.62 22.90 18.30
C MET A 229 3.88 22.42 19.02
N ILE A 230 3.81 21.34 19.81
CA ILE A 230 4.97 20.77 20.53
C ILE A 230 5.51 19.54 19.82
N PHE A 231 4.63 18.64 19.38
CA PHE A 231 5.00 17.37 18.80
C PHE A 231 5.70 17.52 17.45
N LEU A 232 5.18 18.34 16.54
CA LEU A 232 5.76 18.51 15.20
C LEU A 232 7.16 19.16 15.21
N PRO A 233 7.46 20.16 16.07
CA PRO A 233 8.82 20.67 16.19
C PRO A 233 9.79 19.63 16.77
N ILE A 234 9.34 18.77 17.69
CA ILE A 234 10.14 17.64 18.16
C ILE A 234 10.45 16.69 17.00
N VAL A 235 9.45 16.32 16.19
CA VAL A 235 9.65 15.49 15.00
C VAL A 235 10.66 16.14 14.04
N SER A 236 10.53 17.44 13.75
CA SER A 236 11.49 18.17 12.94
C SER A 236 12.91 18.15 13.52
N LEU A 237 13.05 18.36 14.83
CA LEU A 237 14.35 18.32 15.50
C LEU A 237 15.00 16.93 15.43
N VAL A 238 14.21 15.86 15.57
CA VAL A 238 14.67 14.48 15.38
C VAL A 238 15.16 14.29 13.94
N LEU A 239 14.41 14.74 12.94
CA LEU A 239 14.82 14.65 11.53
C LEU A 239 16.11 15.44 11.24
N TYR A 240 16.28 16.65 11.80
CA TYR A 240 17.54 17.38 11.73
C TYR A 240 18.68 16.65 12.45
N GLY A 241 18.40 16.05 13.60
CA GLY A 241 19.37 15.23 14.33
C GLY A 241 19.88 14.06 13.46
N ILE A 242 18.99 13.39 12.75
CA ILE A 242 19.34 12.34 11.77
C ILE A 242 20.16 12.96 10.62
N ALA A 243 19.72 14.11 10.08
CA ALA A 243 20.40 14.79 8.97
C ALA A 243 21.87 15.12 9.28
N ILE A 244 22.17 15.53 10.51
CA ILE A 244 23.49 16.00 10.93
C ILE A 244 24.37 14.85 11.44
N LYS A 245 23.84 14.00 12.34
CA LYS A 245 24.66 13.05 13.12
C LYS A 245 24.64 11.61 12.60
N ALA A 246 23.61 11.21 11.85
CA ALA A 246 23.47 9.81 11.47
C ALA A 246 24.44 9.40 10.34
N PRO A 247 24.86 8.12 10.30
CA PRO A 247 25.64 7.59 9.19
C PRO A 247 24.79 7.52 7.91
N LYS A 248 25.44 7.64 6.74
CA LYS A 248 24.77 7.67 5.42
C LYS A 248 23.73 6.55 5.20
N PRO A 249 23.99 5.28 5.55
CA PRO A 249 23.00 4.22 5.39
C PRO A 249 21.74 4.47 6.22
N PHE A 250 21.90 4.99 7.45
CA PHE A 250 20.77 5.27 8.34
C PHE A 250 19.94 6.47 7.86
N VAL A 251 20.55 7.51 7.28
CA VAL A 251 19.82 8.63 6.68
C VAL A 251 18.97 8.17 5.50
N THR A 252 19.56 7.37 4.61
CA THR A 252 18.86 6.81 3.44
C THR A 252 17.73 5.89 3.87
N PHE A 253 18.01 5.03 4.86
CA PHE A 253 17.01 4.18 5.50
C PHE A 253 15.86 5.00 6.08
N SER A 254 16.16 6.06 6.83
CA SER A 254 15.14 6.91 7.46
C SER A 254 14.22 7.57 6.42
N LEU A 255 14.79 8.08 5.32
CA LEU A 255 14.01 8.65 4.21
C LEU A 255 13.07 7.62 3.58
N GLN A 256 13.58 6.44 3.28
CA GLN A 256 12.82 5.33 2.72
C GLN A 256 11.71 4.87 3.67
N PHE A 257 12.04 4.73 4.95
CA PHE A 257 11.10 4.35 5.99
C PHE A 257 9.97 5.37 6.11
N ILE A 258 10.29 6.67 6.23
CA ILE A 258 9.31 7.75 6.29
C ILE A 258 8.42 7.75 5.05
N GLY A 259 9.03 7.61 3.86
CA GLY A 259 8.29 7.58 2.61
C GLY A 259 7.31 6.39 2.54
N VAL A 260 7.70 5.23 3.04
CA VAL A 260 6.80 4.06 3.14
C VAL A 260 5.67 4.32 4.13
N GLN A 261 5.97 4.83 5.33
CA GLN A 261 4.93 5.14 6.32
C GLN A 261 3.88 6.11 5.74
N MET A 262 4.33 7.16 5.05
CA MET A 262 3.43 8.10 4.38
C MET A 262 2.68 7.49 3.20
N ALA A 263 3.32 6.62 2.42
CA ALA A 263 2.70 5.93 1.29
C ALA A 263 1.51 5.08 1.73
N ILE A 264 1.65 4.39 2.87
CA ILE A 264 0.65 3.46 3.38
C ILE A 264 -0.32 4.08 4.39
N SER A 265 -0.04 5.25 4.97
CA SER A 265 -0.83 5.82 6.08
C SER A 265 -2.33 5.98 5.77
N MET A 266 -2.69 6.21 4.50
CA MET A 266 -4.10 6.29 4.09
C MET A 266 -4.88 5.00 4.40
N TYR A 267 -4.21 3.84 4.36
CA TYR A 267 -4.84 2.54 4.59
C TYR A 267 -5.06 2.23 6.07
N GLU A 268 -4.43 2.98 6.99
CA GLU A 268 -4.65 2.83 8.43
C GLU A 268 -6.14 3.00 8.79
N ASN A 269 -6.80 3.95 8.13
CA ASN A 269 -8.23 4.23 8.31
C ASN A 269 -8.97 4.18 6.97
N LEU A 270 -8.82 3.10 6.20
CA LEU A 270 -9.46 2.97 4.87
C LEU A 270 -10.99 3.20 4.94
N MET A 271 -11.64 2.76 6.01
CA MET A 271 -13.09 2.91 6.20
C MET A 271 -13.53 4.38 6.37
N TYR A 272 -12.63 5.29 6.74
CA TYR A 272 -12.92 6.72 6.80
C TYR A 272 -13.28 7.27 5.41
N LEU A 273 -12.62 6.82 4.33
CA LEU A 273 -12.95 7.23 2.96
C LEU A 273 -14.36 6.83 2.54
N PHE A 274 -14.89 5.74 3.12
CA PHE A 274 -16.25 5.27 2.87
C PHE A 274 -17.25 5.76 3.93
N SER A 275 -16.87 6.74 4.74
CA SER A 275 -17.77 7.38 5.69
C SER A 275 -18.18 8.75 5.17
N LYS A 276 -19.48 9.08 5.25
CA LYS A 276 -20.01 10.39 4.86
C LYS A 276 -19.80 11.46 5.94
N MET A 277 -19.79 11.06 7.21
CA MET A 277 -19.68 11.94 8.41
C MET A 277 -20.44 13.27 8.32
N ASN A 278 -21.67 13.29 7.79
CA ASN A 278 -22.46 14.52 7.55
C ASN A 278 -21.71 15.59 6.73
N GLY A 279 -20.88 15.17 5.76
CA GLY A 279 -20.06 16.06 4.95
C GLY A 279 -18.76 16.51 5.62
N LYS A 280 -18.35 15.89 6.74
CA LYS A 280 -17.09 16.21 7.42
C LYS A 280 -15.90 15.37 6.95
N SER A 281 -16.16 14.23 6.31
CA SER A 281 -15.09 13.46 5.66
C SER A 281 -14.74 14.08 4.31
N ASP A 282 -13.58 13.75 3.78
CA ASP A 282 -13.12 14.26 2.49
C ASP A 282 -14.05 13.86 1.35
N THR A 283 -14.41 12.60 1.30
CA THR A 283 -15.31 12.05 0.27
C THR A 283 -16.75 12.51 0.47
N GLY A 284 -17.20 12.65 1.72
CA GLY A 284 -18.51 13.19 2.06
C GLY A 284 -18.64 14.68 1.72
N SER A 285 -17.56 15.45 1.87
CA SER A 285 -17.51 16.87 1.48
C SER A 285 -17.77 17.04 -0.01
N VAL A 286 -17.14 16.20 -0.84
CA VAL A 286 -17.37 16.18 -2.30
C VAL A 286 -18.83 15.83 -2.61
N GLU A 287 -19.39 14.81 -1.96
CA GLU A 287 -20.80 14.45 -2.18
C GLU A 287 -21.75 15.62 -1.86
N VAL A 288 -21.57 16.28 -0.72
CA VAL A 288 -22.39 17.44 -0.32
C VAL A 288 -22.23 18.57 -1.33
N LEU A 289 -21.01 18.83 -1.78
CA LEU A 289 -20.69 19.88 -2.75
C LEU A 289 -21.38 19.66 -4.10
N PHE A 290 -21.46 18.41 -4.55
CA PHE A 290 -22.18 18.01 -5.78
C PHE A 290 -23.64 17.63 -5.53
N ARG A 291 -24.22 17.97 -4.38
CA ARG A 291 -25.63 17.69 -4.02
C ARG A 291 -26.03 16.21 -4.19
N GLY A 292 -25.10 15.30 -3.93
CA GLY A 292 -25.31 13.85 -4.05
C GLY A 292 -25.18 13.27 -5.47
N VAL A 293 -24.88 14.10 -6.49
CA VAL A 293 -24.66 13.60 -7.87
C VAL A 293 -23.43 12.70 -7.94
N ILE A 294 -22.38 13.07 -7.22
CA ILE A 294 -21.15 12.27 -7.10
C ILE A 294 -21.17 11.61 -5.71
N PRO A 295 -21.43 10.30 -5.61
CA PRO A 295 -21.50 9.65 -4.32
C PRO A 295 -20.11 9.48 -3.70
N TYR A 296 -20.01 9.59 -2.37
CA TYR A 296 -18.74 9.54 -1.63
C TYR A 296 -17.92 8.27 -1.91
N TRP A 297 -18.58 7.11 -2.09
CA TRP A 297 -17.89 5.84 -2.35
C TRP A 297 -17.19 5.82 -3.71
N LEU A 298 -17.71 6.55 -4.70
CA LEU A 298 -17.06 6.66 -6.02
C LEU A 298 -15.78 7.49 -5.92
N VAL A 299 -15.83 8.58 -5.13
CA VAL A 299 -14.66 9.41 -4.81
C VAL A 299 -13.63 8.60 -4.03
N ALA A 300 -14.07 7.79 -3.07
CA ALA A 300 -13.20 6.88 -2.31
C ALA A 300 -12.45 5.91 -3.22
N ILE A 301 -13.16 5.22 -4.13
CA ILE A 301 -12.55 4.31 -5.11
C ILE A 301 -11.56 5.06 -5.99
N PHE A 302 -11.91 6.25 -6.46
CA PHE A 302 -11.03 7.09 -7.28
C PHE A 302 -9.71 7.42 -6.55
N ILE A 303 -9.79 7.84 -5.28
CA ILE A 303 -8.63 8.11 -4.42
C ILE A 303 -7.77 6.85 -4.27
N ILE A 304 -8.39 5.69 -3.98
CA ILE A 304 -7.68 4.42 -3.82
C ILE A 304 -6.93 4.03 -5.10
N VAL A 305 -7.59 4.14 -6.26
CA VAL A 305 -6.97 3.82 -7.56
C VAL A 305 -5.75 4.71 -7.83
N ILE A 306 -5.87 6.03 -7.58
CA ILE A 306 -4.73 6.95 -7.72
C ILE A 306 -3.59 6.58 -6.77
N ASN A 307 -3.90 6.26 -5.51
CA ASN A 307 -2.89 5.87 -4.53
C ASN A 307 -2.16 4.59 -4.93
N ILE A 308 -2.90 3.55 -5.36
CA ILE A 308 -2.31 2.31 -5.87
C ILE A 308 -1.43 2.59 -7.10
N ALA A 309 -1.89 3.44 -8.02
CA ALA A 309 -1.12 3.82 -9.20
C ALA A 309 0.18 4.57 -8.82
N CYS A 310 0.12 5.48 -7.85
CA CYS A 310 1.28 6.24 -7.37
C CYS A 310 2.32 5.33 -6.71
N ILE A 311 1.88 4.43 -5.83
CA ILE A 311 2.74 3.45 -5.16
C ILE A 311 3.35 2.50 -6.19
N SER A 312 2.56 2.00 -7.15
CA SER A 312 3.03 1.09 -8.20
C SER A 312 4.07 1.77 -9.10
N LEU A 313 3.85 3.04 -9.47
CA LEU A 313 4.79 3.82 -10.26
C LEU A 313 6.09 4.08 -9.49
N SER A 314 6.01 4.41 -8.21
CA SER A 314 7.17 4.57 -7.34
C SER A 314 7.98 3.28 -7.25
N LEU A 315 7.33 2.14 -7.00
CA LEU A 315 7.99 0.84 -6.94
C LEU A 315 8.65 0.47 -8.28
N TRP A 316 7.94 0.67 -9.39
CA TRP A 316 8.48 0.45 -10.73
C TRP A 316 9.72 1.31 -11.00
N PHE A 317 9.69 2.60 -10.61
CA PHE A 317 10.83 3.50 -10.74
C PHE A 317 12.03 2.99 -9.93
N VAL A 318 11.82 2.57 -8.68
CA VAL A 318 12.87 2.02 -7.81
C VAL A 318 13.49 0.76 -8.41
N ILE A 319 12.67 -0.18 -8.91
CA ILE A 319 13.14 -1.40 -9.55
C ILE A 319 13.98 -1.08 -10.80
N ARG A 320 13.48 -0.21 -11.68
CA ARG A 320 14.18 0.18 -12.90
C ARG A 320 15.53 0.84 -12.60
N HIS A 321 15.58 1.70 -11.58
CA HIS A 321 16.81 2.35 -11.17
C HIS A 321 17.83 1.36 -10.57
N SER A 322 17.37 0.40 -9.77
CA SER A 322 18.19 -0.69 -9.22
C SER A 322 18.82 -1.54 -10.33
N LEU A 323 18.03 -1.93 -11.33
CA LEU A 323 18.49 -2.68 -12.50
C LEU A 323 19.56 -1.93 -13.30
N SER A 324 19.33 -0.64 -13.57
CA SER A 324 20.29 0.17 -14.32
C SER A 324 21.66 0.26 -13.63
N ASN A 325 21.66 0.37 -12.30
CA ASN A 325 22.90 0.41 -11.52
C ASN A 325 23.62 -0.95 -11.50
N ALA A 326 22.88 -2.07 -11.51
CA ALA A 326 23.46 -3.41 -11.57
C ALA A 326 24.13 -3.69 -12.93
N VAL A 327 23.51 -3.25 -14.04
CA VAL A 327 24.08 -3.40 -15.39
C VAL A 327 25.34 -2.55 -15.56
N ALA A 328 25.32 -1.29 -15.07
CA ALA A 328 26.48 -0.39 -15.16
C ALA A 328 27.72 -0.89 -14.40
N LYS A 329 27.56 -1.78 -13.41
CA LYS A 329 28.66 -2.34 -12.62
C LYS A 329 29.34 -3.55 -13.29
N LYS A 330 28.74 -4.10 -14.37
CA LYS A 330 29.20 -5.31 -15.05
C LYS A 330 30.26 -5.16 -16.18
N PRO A 331 30.69 -3.99 -16.68
CA PRO A 331 31.64 -3.95 -17.81
C PRO A 331 33.13 -4.13 -17.45
N GLU A 332 33.59 -3.90 -16.21
CA GLU A 332 35.04 -3.87 -15.93
C GLU A 332 35.66 -5.22 -15.50
N ALA A 333 34.84 -6.20 -15.11
CA ALA A 333 35.36 -7.49 -14.61
C ALA A 333 35.89 -8.41 -15.73
N ASN A 334 35.58 -8.13 -17.00
CA ASN A 334 35.95 -9.00 -18.12
C ASN A 334 37.21 -8.54 -18.89
N GLU A 335 37.71 -7.31 -18.66
CA GLU A 335 38.95 -6.83 -19.30
C GLU A 335 40.20 -7.10 -18.46
N ARG A 336 40.10 -7.26 -17.13
CA ARG A 336 41.27 -7.56 -16.27
C ARG A 336 41.72 -9.02 -16.26
N SER A 337 40.97 -9.96 -16.86
CA SER A 337 41.42 -11.35 -17.05
C SER A 337 42.11 -11.59 -18.41
N GLY A 338 42.21 -10.57 -19.27
CA GLY A 338 42.81 -10.70 -20.62
C GLY A 338 44.29 -10.33 -20.73
N THR A 339 44.90 -9.74 -19.69
CA THR A 339 46.26 -9.16 -19.80
C THR A 339 47.30 -9.89 -18.94
N ILE A 340 47.27 -11.22 -18.96
CA ILE A 340 48.42 -12.06 -18.58
C ILE A 340 48.61 -13.12 -19.67
N GLN A 341 49.10 -12.69 -20.84
CA GLN A 341 49.90 -13.50 -21.76
C GLN A 341 50.36 -12.60 -22.91
N GLN A 342 51.58 -12.07 -22.78
CA GLN A 342 52.65 -12.16 -23.79
C GLN A 342 53.95 -11.61 -23.21
#